data_AF-A0A1C3EMA5-F1
#
_entry.id   AF-A0A1C3EMA5-F1
#
_cell.length_a   1.000
_cell.length_b   1.000
_cell.length_c   1.000
_cell.angle_alpha   90.00
_cell.angle_beta   90.00
_cell.angle_gamma   90.00
#
_symmetry.space_group_name_H-M   'P 1'
#
loop_
_entity.id
_entity.type
_entity.pdbx_description
1 polymer ?
#
loop_
_entity_poly.entity_id
_entity_poly.type
_entity_poly.pdbx_seq_one_letter_code
_entity_poly.pdbx_strand_id
1 'polypeptide(L)' 'MLSPLKIISLKGSTVYGYLNEKRMIKARDMLIAGNVSVQQVAEAVGFKHSGYFCRLFKEKFTETPLEFMRKHGDS' A
#
# COMPACT_ATOMS: atom_id res chain seq x y z
N MET A 1 12.73 -13.49 32.34
CA MET A 1 11.72 -14.00 31.39
C MET A 1 11.99 -13.35 30.03
N LEU A 2 12.82 -13.99 29.19
CA LEU A 2 13.18 -13.49 27.87
C LEU A 2 12.02 -13.81 26.91
N SER A 3 11.43 -12.78 26.30
CA SER A 3 10.44 -12.94 25.24
C SER A 3 11.17 -13.40 23.97
N PRO A 4 10.88 -14.61 23.43
CA PRO A 4 11.52 -15.04 22.21
C PRO A 4 10.97 -14.23 21.03
N LEU A 5 11.87 -13.78 20.14
CA LEU A 5 11.54 -13.42 18.75
C LEU A 5 10.71 -12.13 18.52
N LYS A 6 11.01 -11.03 19.21
CA LYS A 6 10.71 -9.68 18.67
C LYS A 6 11.81 -9.20 17.70
N ILE A 7 12.42 -10.15 16.99
CA ILE A 7 13.31 -9.90 15.86
C ILE A 7 12.41 -10.10 14.64
N ILE A 8 12.38 -9.15 13.71
CA ILE A 8 11.50 -9.09 12.50
C ILE A 8 10.13 -8.39 12.72
N SER A 9 10.13 -7.10 13.06
CA SER A 9 9.09 -6.20 12.51
C SER A 9 9.59 -4.76 12.40
N LEU A 10 10.78 -4.60 11.82
CA LEU A 10 11.19 -3.33 11.22
C LEU A 10 10.86 -3.46 9.73
N LYS A 11 9.57 -3.40 9.36
CA LYS A 11 9.14 -3.48 7.94
C LYS A 11 9.78 -2.39 7.03
N GLY A 12 10.56 -1.45 7.59
CA GLY A 12 11.38 -0.48 6.86
C GLY A 12 12.88 -0.76 6.79
N SER A 13 13.43 -1.83 7.38
CA SER A 13 14.88 -2.09 7.42
C SER A 13 15.42 -2.89 6.23
N THR A 14 14.57 -3.26 5.28
CA THR A 14 14.99 -3.94 4.04
C THR A 14 14.75 -3.04 2.84
N VAL A 15 15.57 -3.20 1.80
CA VAL A 15 15.40 -2.50 0.51
C VAL A 15 13.99 -2.71 -0.06
N TYR A 16 13.45 -3.93 0.11
CA TYR A 16 12.09 -4.27 -0.32
C TYR A 16 11.01 -3.54 0.49
N GLY A 17 11.19 -3.43 1.80
CA GLY A 17 10.29 -2.68 2.69
C GLY A 17 10.22 -1.19 2.33
N TYR A 18 11.39 -0.57 2.15
CA TYR A 18 11.49 0.83 1.72
C TYR A 18 10.85 1.06 0.34
N LEU A 19 11.09 0.16 -0.62
CA LEU A 19 10.50 0.25 -1.94
C LEU A 19 8.97 0.13 -1.89
N ASN A 20 8.45 -0.82 -1.12
CA ASN A 20 7.00 -0.97 -0.95
C ASN A 20 6.38 0.25 -0.27
N GLU A 21 7.04 0.84 0.72
CA GLU A 21 6.59 2.09 1.32
C GLU A 21 6.46 3.21 0.30
N LYS A 22 7.48 3.42 -0.55
CA LYS A 22 7.44 4.42 -1.63
C LYS A 22 6.33 4.13 -2.64
N ARG A 23 6.14 2.86 -3.02
CA ARG A 23 5.05 2.44 -3.92
C ARG A 23 3.68 2.71 -3.33
N MET A 24 3.48 2.43 -2.04
CA MET A 24 2.20 2.67 -1.36
C MET A 24 1.87 4.16 -1.27
N ILE A 25 2.87 5.02 -1.00
CA ILE A 25 2.67 6.48 -0.99
C ILE A 25 2.26 6.98 -2.38
N LYS A 26 2.94 6.52 -3.44
CA LYS A 26 2.56 6.88 -4.81
C LYS A 26 1.15 6.38 -5.17
N ALA A 27 0.80 5.16 -4.76
CA ALA A 27 -0.53 4.60 -5.00
C ALA A 27 -1.63 5.43 -4.33
N ARG A 28 -1.39 5.90 -3.09
CA ARG A 28 -2.31 6.79 -2.38
C ARG A 28 -2.60 8.06 -3.20
N ASP A 29 -1.55 8.72 -3.69
CA ASP A 29 -1.68 9.97 -4.45
C ASP A 29 -2.46 9.75 -5.75
N MET A 30 -2.22 8.62 -6.42
CA MET A 30 -2.96 8.24 -7.63
C MET A 30 -4.44 7.93 -7.35
N LEU A 31 -4.76 7.32 -6.22
CA LEU A 31 -6.15 7.03 -5.83
C LEU A 31 -6.93 8.31 -5.48
N ILE A 32 -6.27 9.30 -4.86
CA ILE A 32 -6.89 10.60 -4.57
C ILE A 32 -7.20 11.36 -5.85
N ALA A 33 -6.35 11.24 -6.88
CA ALA A 33 -6.57 11.89 -8.16
C ALA A 33 -7.80 11.35 -8.94
N GLY A 34 -8.43 10.26 -8.51
CA GLY A 34 -9.76 9.81 -8.98
C GLY A 34 -9.87 9.29 -10.43
N ASN A 35 -8.84 9.47 -11.26
CA ASN A 35 -8.92 9.24 -12.71
C ASN A 35 -8.55 7.83 -13.16
N VAL A 36 -8.27 6.91 -12.24
CA VAL A 36 -7.76 5.57 -12.55
C VAL A 36 -8.38 4.50 -11.63
N SER A 37 -8.60 3.31 -12.17
CA SER A 37 -9.08 2.17 -11.39
C SER A 37 -8.01 1.64 -10.43
N VAL A 38 -8.45 0.95 -9.37
CA VAL A 38 -7.57 0.27 -8.40
C VAL A 38 -6.57 -0.69 -9.09
N GLN A 39 -6.99 -1.37 -10.15
CA GLN A 39 -6.12 -2.25 -10.93
C GLN A 39 -5.01 -1.47 -11.64
N GLN A 40 -5.37 -0.38 -12.34
CA GLN A 40 -4.40 0.47 -13.03
C GLN A 40 -3.39 1.09 -12.05
N VAL A 41 -3.84 1.47 -10.85
CA VAL A 41 -2.93 1.95 -9.79
C VAL A 41 -1.95 0.85 -9.38
N ALA A 42 -2.42 -0.37 -9.15
CA ALA A 42 -1.57 -1.50 -8.77
C ALA A 42 -0.50 -1.77 -9.84
N GLU A 43 -0.88 -1.81 -11.11
CA GLU A 43 0.04 -2.00 -12.23
C GLU A 43 1.05 -0.85 -12.33
N ALA A 44 0.60 0.40 -12.22
CA ALA A 44 1.46 1.59 -12.31
C ALA A 44 2.50 1.72 -11.18
N VAL A 45 2.20 1.18 -9.99
CA VAL A 45 3.15 1.13 -8.87
C VAL A 45 3.94 -0.18 -8.81
N GLY A 46 3.82 -1.03 -9.84
CA GLY A 46 4.68 -2.19 -10.05
C GLY A 46 4.21 -3.47 -9.38
N PHE A 47 2.90 -3.62 -9.13
CA PHE A 47 2.29 -4.85 -8.63
C PHE A 47 1.59 -5.62 -9.76
N LYS A 48 2.06 -6.84 -10.02
CA LYS A 48 1.44 -7.76 -10.98
C LYS A 48 0.08 -8.29 -10.51
N HIS A 49 -0.10 -8.41 -9.20
CA HIS A 49 -1.31 -9.00 -8.60
C HIS A 49 -1.99 -7.97 -7.69
N SER A 50 -3.19 -7.53 -8.10
CA SER A 50 -3.99 -6.54 -7.38
C SER A 50 -4.34 -6.99 -5.95
N GLY A 51 -4.56 -8.28 -5.70
CA GLY A 51 -4.84 -8.80 -4.36
C GLY A 51 -3.70 -8.57 -3.36
N TYR A 52 -2.44 -8.76 -3.78
CA TYR A 52 -1.28 -8.50 -2.93
C TYR A 52 -1.10 -7.00 -2.67
N PHE A 53 -1.30 -6.18 -3.70
CA PHE A 53 -1.35 -4.72 -3.58
C PHE A 53 -2.41 -4.27 -2.56
N CYS A 54 -3.66 -4.74 -2.69
CA CYS A 54 -4.76 -4.37 -1.80
C CYS A 54 -4.45 -4.73 -0.34
N ARG A 55 -3.86 -5.91 -0.10
CA ARG A 55 -3.44 -6.33 1.24
C ARG A 55 -2.39 -5.39 1.82
N LEU A 56 -1.32 -5.09 1.08
CA LEU A 56 -0.26 -4.18 1.56
C LEU A 56 -0.78 -2.76 1.79
N PHE A 57 -1.66 -2.29 0.90
CA PHE A 57 -2.27 -0.98 1.01
C PHE A 57 -3.10 -0.87 2.29
N LYS A 58 -3.96 -1.87 2.55
CA LYS A 58 -4.76 -1.95 3.78
C LYS A 58 -3.89 -2.08 5.04
N GLU A 59 -2.79 -2.85 4.98
CA GLU A 59 -1.84 -2.93 6.10
C GLU A 59 -1.20 -1.57 6.42
N LYS A 60 -0.97 -0.70 5.43
CA LYS A 60 -0.35 0.62 5.63
C LYS A 60 -1.34 1.72 5.99
N PHE A 61 -2.51 1.75 5.35
CA PHE A 61 -3.48 2.85 5.46
C PHE A 61 -4.78 2.47 6.17
N THR A 62 -4.89 1.25 6.69
CA THR A 62 -6.06 0.69 7.41
C THR A 62 -7.35 0.56 6.59
N GLU A 63 -7.36 1.06 5.36
CA GLU A 63 -8.47 1.04 4.41
C GLU A 63 -8.04 0.34 3.12
N THR A 64 -8.96 -0.33 2.43
CA THR A 64 -8.70 -0.85 1.09
C THR A 64 -8.51 0.30 0.09
N PRO A 65 -7.81 0.08 -1.04
CA PRO A 65 -7.69 1.10 -2.09
C PRO A 65 -9.02 1.68 -2.55
N LEU A 66 -10.06 0.85 -2.66
CA LEU A 66 -11.39 1.26 -3.09
C LEU A 66 -12.10 2.12 -2.04
N GLU A 67 -12.03 1.73 -0.76
CA GLU A 67 -12.57 2.54 0.35
C GLU A 67 -11.86 3.90 0.41
N PHE A 68 -10.53 3.89 0.30
CA PHE A 68 -9.70 5.10 0.32
C PHE A 68 -10.06 6.05 -0.83
N MET A 69 -10.16 5.52 -2.06
CA MET A 69 -10.57 6.30 -3.23
C MET A 69 -11.97 6.89 -3.07
N ARG A 70 -12.95 6.13 -2.57
CA ARG A 70 -14.32 6.63 -2.36
C ARG A 70 -14.42 7.71 -1.29
N LYS A 71 -13.54 7.67 -0.28
CA LYS A 71 -13.53 8.61 0.83
C LYS A 71 -12.76 9.90 0.53
N HIS A 72 -11.77 9.82 -0.35
CA HIS A 72 -10.83 10.92 -0.60
C HIS A 72 -10.80 11.41 -2.06
N GLY A 73 -11.51 10.73 -2.97
CA GLY A 73 -11.45 10.96 -4.42
C GLY A 73 -12.47 11.94 -5.00
N ASP A 74 -13.10 12.79 -4.18
CA ASP A 74 -13.97 13.88 -4.64
C ASP A 74 -13.38 15.24 -4.23
N SER A 75 -12.74 15.91 -5.19
CA SER A 75 -12.55 17.37 -5.29
C SER A 75 -12.43 17.75 -6.76
#